data_AF-A0A4R4T3D9-F1
#
_entry.id   AF-A0A4R4T3D9-F1
#
_cell.length_a   1.000
_cell.length_b   1.000
_cell.length_c   1.000
_cell.angle_alpha   90.00
_cell.angle_beta   90.00
_cell.angle_gamma   90.00
#
_symmetry.space_group_name_H-M   'P 1'
#
loop_
_entity.id
_entity.type
_entity.pdbx_description
1 polymer ?
#
loop_
_entity_poly.entity_id
_entity_poly.type
_entity_poly.pdbx_seq_one_letter_code
_entity_poly.pdbx_strand_id
1 'polypeptide(L)' 'MVVLGATGRQGGAVAATLRADGRAVRAVVRDPSGQRAQALSA' A
#
# COMPACT_ATOMS: atom_id res chain seq x y z
N MET A 1 10.56 0.88 -1.00
CA MET A 1 10.01 2.23 -0.85
C MET A 1 8.90 2.20 0.19
N VAL A 2 8.77 3.25 1.00
CA VAL A 2 7.71 3.35 2.01
C VAL A 2 6.61 4.29 1.53
N VAL A 3 5.35 3.86 1.63
CA VAL A 3 4.18 4.67 1.29
C VAL A 3 3.33 4.88 2.55
N LEU A 4 3.07 6.14 2.90
CA LEU A 4 2.11 6.50 3.93
C LEU A 4 0.73 6.72 3.32
N GLY A 5 -0.33 6.34 4.05
CA GLY A 5 -1.70 6.49 3.54
C GLY A 5 -2.01 5.60 2.34
N ALA A 6 -1.32 4.46 2.22
CA ALA A 6 -1.51 3.51 1.11
C ALA A 6 -2.94 2.94 1.01
N THR A 7 -3.71 2.99 2.10
CA THR A 7 -5.14 2.61 2.09
C THR A 7 -6.06 3.70 1.52
N GLY A 8 -5.56 4.91 1.29
CA GLY A 8 -6.28 6.01 0.64
C GLY A 8 -6.10 5.98 -0.88
N ARG A 9 -6.91 6.76 -1.61
CA ARG A 9 -6.91 6.70 -3.09
C ARG A 9 -5.54 7.02 -3.71
N GLN A 10 -4.88 8.08 -3.25
CA GLN A 10 -3.60 8.52 -3.81
C GLN A 10 -2.48 7.56 -3.44
N GLY A 11 -2.32 7.26 -2.15
CA GLY A 11 -1.27 6.35 -1.68
C GLY A 11 -1.45 4.93 -2.25
N GLY A 12 -2.69 4.47 -2.38
CA GLY A 12 -3.01 3.17 -2.97
C GLY A 12 -2.65 3.09 -4.46
N ALA A 13 -3.00 4.14 -5.23
CA ALA A 13 -2.61 4.22 -6.64
C ALA A 13 -1.08 4.19 -6.80
N VAL A 14 -0.35 4.99 -6.00
CA VAL A 14 1.11 5.02 -6.01
C VAL A 14 1.70 3.66 -5.64
N ALA A 15 1.21 3.03 -4.56
CA ALA A 15 1.69 1.73 -4.13
C ALA A 15 1.45 0.64 -5.19
N ALA A 16 0.31 0.68 -5.88
CA ALA A 16 -0.04 -0.24 -6.95
C ALA A 16 0.89 -0.09 -8.17
N THR A 17 1.10 1.14 -8.65
CA THR A 17 2.00 1.41 -9.78
C THR A 17 3.43 0.97 -9.47
N LEU A 18 3.96 1.30 -8.29
CA LEU A 18 5.30 0.90 -7.91
C LEU A 18 5.47 -0.63 -7.82
N ARG A 19 4.46 -1.34 -7.34
CA ARG A 19 4.47 -2.82 -7.36
C ARG A 19 4.43 -3.36 -8.79
N ALA A 20 3.62 -2.78 -9.66
CA ALA A 20 3.55 -3.16 -11.08
C ALA A 20 4.90 -2.96 -11.78
N ASP A 21 5.65 -1.94 -11.39
CA ASP A 21 7.03 -1.67 -11.88
C ASP A 21 8.09 -2.57 -11.21
N GLY A 22 7.70 -3.60 -10.45
CA GLY A 22 8.60 -4.55 -9.80
C GLY A 22 9.35 -3.99 -8.59
N ARG A 23 8.95 -2.82 -8.06
CA ARG A 23 9.58 -2.23 -6.88
C ARG A 23 9.06 -2.89 -5.61
N ALA A 24 9.95 -3.18 -4.66
CA ALA A 24 9.55 -3.54 -3.30
C ALA A 24 8.91 -2.33 -2.58
N VAL A 25 7.65 -2.47 -2.18
CA VAL A 25 6.86 -1.43 -1.49
C VAL A 25 6.50 -1.92 -0.09
N ARG A 26 6.60 -1.03 0.90
CA ARG A 26 6.11 -1.23 2.27
C ARG A 26 5.12 -0.12 2.61
N ALA A 27 3.92 -0.50 3.05
CA ALA A 27 2.92 0.47 3.48
C ALA A 27 2.93 0.61 5.00
N VAL A 28 2.87 1.85 5.50
CA VAL A 28 2.62 2.11 6.92
C VAL A 28 1.12 2.29 7.12
N VAL A 29 0.54 1.41 7.93
CA VAL A 29 -0.89 1.41 8.26
C VAL A 29 -1.07 1.51 9.77
N ARG A 30 -2.18 2.11 10.21
CA ARG A 30 -2.49 2.23 11.65
C ARG A 30 -2.95 0.91 12.26
N ASP A 31 -3.72 0.14 11.49
CA ASP A 31 -4.22 -1.17 11.87
C ASP A 31 -3.99 -2.15 10.71
N PRO A 32 -3.12 -3.16 10.87
CA PRO A 32 -2.85 -4.16 9.83
C PRO A 32 -4.00 -5.17 9.67
N SER A 33 -4.88 -5.31 10.66
CA SER A 33 -6.01 -6.25 10.63
C SER A 33 -7.19 -5.72 9.80
N GLY A 34 -7.26 -4.42 9.53
CA GLY A 34 -8.32 -3.83 8.73
C GLY A 34 -8.33 -4.32 7.27
N GLN A 35 -9.53 -4.55 6.71
CA GLN A 35 -9.71 -5.07 5.35
C GLN A 35 -8.90 -4.33 4.27
N ARG A 36 -8.86 -2.99 4.34
CA ARG A 36 -8.08 -2.17 3.38
C ARG A 36 -6.57 -2.36 3.51
N ALA A 37 -6.07 -2.63 4.72
CA ALA A 37 -4.65 -2.89 4.95
C ALA A 37 -4.26 -4.28 4.42
N GLN A 38 -5.11 -5.29 4.66
CA GLN A 38 -4.90 -6.64 4.13
C GLN A 38 -4.87 -6.65 2.59
N ALA A 39 -5.74 -5.84 1.96
CA ALA A 39 -5.78 -5.69 0.50
C ALA A 39 -4.47 -5.16 -0.11
N LEU A 40 -3.59 -4.50 0.66
CA LEU A 40 -2.27 -4.06 0.19
C LEU A 40 -1.24 -5.20 0.10
N SER A 41 -1.52 -6.32 0.77
CA SER A 41 -0.64 -7.50 0.84
C SER A 41 -1.00 -8.58 -0.19
N ALA A 42 -2.19 -8.51 -0.80
CA ALA A 42 -2.52 -9.26 -2.01
C ALA A 42 -1.64 -8.82 -3.18
#